data_AF-Q4JZD8-F1
#
_entry.id   AF-Q4JZD8-F1
#
_cell.length_a   1.000
_cell.length_b   1.000
_cell.length_c   1.000
_cell.angle_alpha   90.00
_cell.angle_beta   90.00
_cell.angle_gamma   90.00
#
_symmetry.space_group_name_H-M   'P 1'
#
loop_
_entity.id
_entity.type
_entity.pdbx_description
1 polymer ?
#
loop_
_entity_poly.entity_id
_entity_poly.type
_entity_poly.pdbx_seq_one_letter_code
_entity_poly.pdbx_strand_id
1 'polypeptide(L)' 'DRRFLVVANLSNEEQDLTVEGKVKSVLIENTAAKEVLEKQVLAPWDAFCVELL' A
#
# COMPACT_ATOMS: atom_id res chain seq x y z
N ASP A 1 0.81 5.21 20.26
CA ASP A 1 1.67 5.56 19.12
C ASP A 1 0.95 5.35 17.80
N ARG A 2 1.17 6.24 16.82
CA ARG A 2 0.59 6.12 15.47
C ARG A 2 1.63 5.52 14.54
N ARG A 3 1.23 4.55 13.71
CA ARG A 3 2.10 3.87 12.75
C ARG A 3 1.64 4.16 11.34
N PHE A 4 2.58 4.43 10.45
CA PHE A 4 2.30 4.74 9.05
C PHE A 4 3.13 3.82 8.16
N LEU A 5 2.52 3.40 7.07
CA LEU A 5 3.15 2.60 6.02
C LEU A 5 3.15 3.43 4.74
N VAL A 6 4.32 3.56 4.12
CA VAL A 6 4.50 4.17 2.81
C VAL A 6 5.00 3.09 1.86
N VAL A 7 4.30 2.91 0.74
CA VAL A 7 4.66 1.95 -0.30
C VAL A 7 4.73 2.67 -1.63
N ALA A 8 5.73 2.33 -2.44
CA ALA A 8 5.84 2.77 -3.83
C ALA A 8 6.51 1.66 -4.65
N ASN A 9 5.80 1.15 -5.66
CA ASN A 9 6.40 0.33 -6.72
C ASN A 9 7.17 1.25 -7.67
N LEU A 10 8.49 1.06 -7.78
CA LEU A 10 9.36 1.86 -8.65
C LEU A 10 9.67 1.15 -9.98
N SER A 11 8.79 0.25 -10.40
CA SER A 11 8.95 -0.54 -11.61
C SER A 11 7.73 -0.38 -12.53
N ASN A 12 7.95 -0.71 -13.81
CA ASN A 12 6.89 -0.84 -14.81
C ASN A 12 6.18 -2.21 -14.76
N GLU A 13 6.53 -3.06 -13.79
CA GLU A 13 6.04 -4.43 -13.65
C GLU A 13 5.23 -4.59 -12.37
N GLU A 14 4.45 -5.65 -12.27
CA GLU A 14 3.82 -6.03 -11.01
C GLU A 14 4.88 -6.46 -9.97
N GLN A 15 4.63 -6.19 -8.70
CA GLN A 15 5.51 -6.56 -7.59
C GLN A 15 4.72 -7.19 -6.44
N ASP A 16 5.28 -8.22 -5.84
CA ASP A 16 4.73 -8.80 -4.61
C ASP A 16 4.94 -7.83 -3.44
N LEU A 17 3.91 -7.67 -2.61
CA LEU A 17 3.95 -6.87 -1.39
C LEU A 17 3.52 -7.74 -0.22
N THR A 18 4.42 -8.06 0.70
CA THR A 18 4.06 -8.73 1.96
C THR A 18 4.02 -7.74 3.12
N VAL A 19 2.82 -7.38 3.56
CA VAL A 19 2.64 -6.50 4.73
C VAL A 19 1.51 -7.02 5.62
N GLU A 20 1.83 -7.20 6.90
CA GLU A 20 0.87 -7.53 7.94
C GLU A 20 0.33 -6.25 8.61
N GLY A 21 -0.98 -6.07 8.60
CA GLY A 21 -1.63 -4.95 9.27
C GLY A 21 -2.98 -4.60 8.66
N LYS A 22 -3.84 -3.96 9.45
CA LYS A 22 -5.11 -3.44 8.96
C LYS A 22 -5.02 -1.94 8.76
N VAL A 23 -5.58 -1.45 7.65
CA VAL A 23 -5.63 -0.02 7.35
C VAL A 23 -6.63 0.66 8.29
N LYS A 24 -6.18 1.68 9.01
CA LYS A 24 -7.02 2.59 9.79
C LYS A 24 -7.55 3.72 8.93
N SER A 25 -6.66 4.40 8.20
CA SER A 25 -6.99 5.50 7.29
C SER A 25 -5.98 5.61 6.16
N VAL A 26 -6.41 6.17 5.03
CA VAL A 26 -5.54 6.48 3.89
C VAL A 26 -5.18 7.96 3.95
N LEU A 27 -3.89 8.29 3.82
CA LEU A 27 -3.40 9.68 3.79
C LEU A 27 -3.30 10.19 2.35
N ILE A 28 -2.78 9.36 1.45
CA ILE A 28 -2.68 9.63 0.01
C ILE A 28 -2.53 8.30 -0.72
N GLU A 29 -3.12 8.19 -1.91
CA GLU A 29 -3.01 7.02 -2.77
C GLU A 29 -3.18 7.43 -4.24
N ASN A 30 -2.44 6.80 -5.14
CA ASN A 30 -2.68 6.88 -6.59
C ASN A 30 -3.43 5.64 -7.13
N THR A 31 -3.69 4.67 -6.25
CA THR A 31 -4.29 3.36 -6.47
C THR A 31 -5.17 3.01 -5.28
N ALA A 32 -5.96 1.94 -5.34
CA ALA A 32 -6.80 1.54 -4.21
C ALA A 32 -5.97 0.78 -3.15
N ALA A 33 -5.38 1.49 -2.18
CA ALA A 33 -4.42 0.91 -1.23
C ALA A 33 -5.00 -0.27 -0.40
N LYS A 34 -6.30 -0.22 -0.10
CA LYS A 34 -6.99 -1.31 0.61
C LYS A 34 -7.03 -2.60 -0.20
N GLU A 35 -7.36 -2.50 -1.49
CA GLU A 35 -7.39 -3.68 -2.37
C GLU A 35 -5.99 -4.25 -2.61
N VAL A 36 -4.99 -3.37 -2.76
CA VAL A 36 -3.59 -3.76 -2.91
C VAL A 36 -3.10 -4.52 -1.69
N LEU A 37 -3.46 -4.06 -0.48
CA LEU A 37 -3.11 -4.74 0.77
C LEU A 37 -3.89 -6.04 0.98
N GLU A 38 -5.09 -6.20 0.40
CA GLU A 38 -5.82 -7.47 0.42
C GLU A 38 -5.24 -8.48 -0.58
N LYS A 39 -4.90 -8.02 -1.78
CA LYS A 39 -4.34 -8.85 -2.87
C LYS A 39 -2.85 -9.13 -2.69
N GLN A 40 -2.14 -8.28 -1.93
CA GLN A 40 -0.69 -8.36 -1.68
C GLN A 40 0.15 -8.26 -2.97
N VAL A 41 -0.37 -7.56 -3.98
CA VAL A 41 0.28 -7.33 -5.27
C VAL A 41 0.15 -5.85 -5.65
N LEU A 42 1.27 -5.24 -6.02
CA LEU A 42 1.38 -3.88 -6.52
C LEU A 42 1.37 -3.88 -8.04
N ALA A 43 0.49 -3.08 -8.65
CA ALA A 43 0.56 -2.75 -10.07
C ALA A 43 1.75 -1.80 -10.36
N PRO A 44 2.15 -1.65 -11.64
CA PRO A 44 3.18 -0.69 -12.03
C PRO A 44 2.92 0.71 -11.46
N TRP A 45 3.91 1.27 -10.77
CA TRP A 45 3.84 2.59 -10.14
C TRP A 45 2.80 2.81 -9.05
N ASP A 46 2.22 1.74 -8.48
CA ASP A 46 1.37 1.85 -7.30
C ASP A 46 2.10 2.54 -6.14
N ALA A 47 1.50 3.58 -5.58
CA ALA A 47 2.06 4.34 -4.47
C ALA A 47 0.97 4.84 -3.52
N PHE A 48 1.17 4.62 -2.23
CA PHE A 48 0.23 5.05 -1.20
C PHE A 48 0.90 5.23 0.17
N CYS A 49 0.20 5.97 1.04
CA CYS A 49 0.53 6.13 2.45
C CYS A 49 -0.72 5.90 3.29
N VAL A 50 -0.63 5.01 4.28
CA VAL A 50 -1.74 4.63 5.16
C VAL A 50 -1.32 4.68 6.63
N GLU A 51 -2.27 5.00 7.51
CA GLU A 51 -2.15 4.77 8.95
C GLU A 51 -2.59 3.32 9.25
N LEU A 52 -1.78 2.58 9.99
CA LEU A 52 -2.09 1.22 10.43
C LEU A 52 -2.83 1.24 11.77
N LEU A 53 -3.72 0.24 11.98
CA LEU A 53 -4.36 -0.04 13.27
C LEU A 53 -3.35 -0.53 14.32
#